data_AF-A0A7K0C0L6-F1
#
_entry.id   AF-A0A7K0C0L6-F1
#
_cell.length_a   1.000
_cell.length_b   1.000
_cell.length_c   1.000
_cell.angle_alpha   90.00
_cell.angle_beta   90.00
_cell.angle_gamma   90.00
#
_symmetry.space_group_name_H-M   'P 1'
#
loop_
_entity.id
_entity.type
_entity.pdbx_description
1 polymer ?
#
loop_
_entity_poly.entity_id
_entity_poly.type
_entity_poly.pdbx_seq_one_letter_code
_entity_poly.pdbx_strand_id
1 'polypeptide(L)'
;MRPNAFGYCCYYARARYGRLMLEHRRANGREVLPASWLTTATAANPADRHYRIGYVSDGEYGFFNGGAFGQIVYVFTKYRVVIVKTTLYSDLGEAETLTVMRAVAAKVAATR
;
A
#
# COMPACT_ATOMS: atom_id res chain seq x y z
N MET A 1 15.29 3.95 -16.79
CA MET A 1 15.69 2.59 -16.35
C MET A 1 14.52 1.66 -16.53
N ARG A 2 14.65 0.59 -17.34
CA ARG A 2 13.64 -0.49 -17.36
C ARG A 2 13.75 -1.24 -16.02
N PRO A 3 12.63 -1.58 -15.35
CA PRO A 3 12.68 -2.45 -14.18
C PRO A 3 13.41 -3.74 -14.54
N ASN A 4 14.45 -4.09 -13.80
CA ASN A 4 15.03 -5.42 -13.89
C ASN A 4 13.94 -6.39 -13.39
N ALA A 5 13.72 -7.53 -14.05
CA ALA A 5 12.59 -8.44 -13.80
C ALA A 5 12.62 -9.17 -12.44
N PHE A 6 13.32 -8.63 -11.45
CA PHE A 6 13.29 -9.12 -10.08
C PHE A 6 11.90 -8.81 -9.51
N GLY A 7 11.05 -9.84 -9.40
CA GLY A 7 9.67 -9.68 -8.91
C GLY A 7 9.55 -9.18 -7.45
N TYR A 8 10.66 -9.07 -6.72
CA TYR A 8 10.71 -8.68 -5.32
C TYR A 8 11.25 -7.25 -5.08
N CYS A 9 11.93 -6.63 -6.05
CA CYS A 9 12.47 -5.26 -5.92
C CYS A 9 12.61 -4.59 -7.29
N CYS A 10 12.85 -3.28 -7.32
CA CYS A 10 13.06 -2.50 -8.56
C CYS A 10 11.82 -2.32 -9.46
N TYR A 11 10.62 -2.62 -8.97
CA TYR A 11 9.38 -2.18 -9.60
C TYR A 11 8.93 -0.83 -9.03
N TYR A 12 8.58 0.11 -9.93
CA TYR A 12 7.94 1.36 -9.52
C TYR A 12 6.48 1.10 -9.17
N ALA A 13 6.21 0.84 -7.89
CA ALA A 13 4.85 0.75 -7.40
C ALA A 13 4.15 2.11 -7.56
N ARG A 14 3.03 2.14 -8.28
CA ARG A 14 2.27 3.35 -8.60
C ARG A 14 0.96 3.39 -7.81
N ALA A 15 0.39 4.59 -7.64
CA ALA A 15 -0.91 4.76 -6.97
C ALA A 15 -2.03 3.89 -7.57
N ARG A 16 -1.95 3.54 -8.87
CA ARG A 16 -2.88 2.64 -9.54
C ARG A 16 -2.92 1.23 -8.93
N TYR A 17 -1.79 0.74 -8.43
CA TYR A 17 -1.73 -0.54 -7.72
C TYR A 17 -2.52 -0.48 -6.41
N GLY A 18 -2.25 0.52 -5.57
CA GLY A 18 -3.03 0.70 -4.34
C GLY A 18 -4.52 0.93 -4.61
N ARG A 19 -4.87 1.62 -5.71
CA ARG A 19 -6.27 1.81 -6.12
C ARG A 19 -6.94 0.49 -6.48
N LEU A 20 -6.24 -0.42 -7.16
CA LEU A 20 -6.76 -1.76 -7.44
C LEU A 20 -7.09 -2.53 -6.16
N MET A 21 -6.26 -2.36 -5.11
CA MET A 21 -6.49 -2.95 -3.80
C MET A 21 -7.70 -2.33 -3.07
N LEU A 22 -8.00 -1.03 -3.27
CA LEU A 22 -9.20 -0.37 -2.75
C LEU A 22 -10.48 -0.70 -3.54
N GLU A 23 -10.38 -0.87 -4.86
CA GLU A 23 -11.51 -1.04 -5.77
C GLU A 23 -11.88 -2.52 -5.97
N HIS A 24 -11.62 -3.35 -4.96
CA HIS A 24 -12.00 -4.76 -4.93
C HIS A 24 -11.66 -5.49 -6.24
N ARG A 25 -10.42 -5.35 -6.74
CA ARG A 25 -9.90 -6.07 -7.91
C ARG A 25 -10.39 -5.57 -9.27
N ARG A 26 -11.03 -4.41 -9.34
CA ARG A 26 -11.47 -3.82 -10.61
C ARG A 26 -10.58 -2.65 -11.03
N ALA A 27 -10.33 -2.57 -12.32
CA ALA A 27 -9.73 -1.40 -12.97
C ALA A 27 -10.60 -1.03 -14.16
N ASN A 28 -11.05 0.23 -14.23
CA ASN A 28 -11.97 0.72 -15.27
C ASN A 28 -13.23 -0.16 -15.43
N GLY A 29 -13.78 -0.63 -14.32
CA GLY A 29 -14.96 -1.50 -14.33
C GLY A 29 -14.71 -2.93 -14.79
N ARG A 30 -13.47 -3.34 -15.12
CA ARG A 30 -13.12 -4.74 -15.45
C ARG A 30 -12.43 -5.41 -14.28
N GLU A 31 -12.80 -6.66 -14.00
CA GLU A 31 -12.05 -7.49 -13.05
C GLU A 31 -10.67 -7.82 -13.65
N VAL A 32 -9.60 -7.47 -12.92
CA VAL A 32 -8.22 -7.73 -13.36
C VAL A 32 -7.48 -8.72 -12.47
N LEU A 33 -8.07 -9.09 -11.31
CA LEU A 33 -7.57 -10.12 -10.41
C LEU A 33 -8.71 -11.02 -9.90
N PRO A 34 -8.47 -12.34 -9.75
CA PRO A 34 -9.45 -13.25 -9.14
C PRO A 34 -9.81 -12.87 -7.71
N ALA A 35 -11.03 -13.18 -7.28
CA ALA A 35 -11.52 -12.85 -5.93
C ALA A 35 -10.67 -13.49 -4.84
N SER A 36 -10.39 -14.77 -5.02
CA SER A 36 -9.52 -15.56 -4.15
C SER A 36 -8.14 -14.92 -3.98
N TRP A 37 -7.60 -14.29 -5.03
CA TRP A 37 -6.27 -13.68 -4.94
C TRP A 37 -6.24 -12.53 -3.93
N LEU A 38 -7.22 -11.61 -3.97
CA LEU A 38 -7.24 -10.49 -3.02
C LEU A 38 -7.48 -10.97 -1.60
N THR A 39 -8.41 -11.92 -1.41
CA THR A 39 -8.68 -12.54 -0.11
C THR A 39 -7.40 -13.12 0.48
N THR A 40 -6.66 -13.92 -0.30
CA THR A 40 -5.39 -14.50 0.13
C THR A 40 -4.31 -13.44 0.38
N ALA A 41 -4.16 -12.46 -0.52
CA ALA A 41 -3.14 -11.41 -0.42
C ALA A 41 -3.35 -10.49 0.79
N THR A 42 -4.59 -10.35 1.26
CA THR A 42 -4.97 -9.47 2.38
C THR A 42 -5.36 -10.21 3.65
N ALA A 43 -5.28 -11.55 3.65
CA ALA A 43 -5.47 -12.35 4.85
C ALA A 43 -4.31 -12.13 5.83
N ALA A 44 -4.63 -12.06 7.12
CA ALA A 44 -3.64 -11.99 8.17
C ALA A 44 -2.76 -13.25 8.17
N ASN A 45 -1.45 -13.08 8.32
CA ASN A 45 -0.54 -14.20 8.48
C ASN A 45 -0.81 -14.87 9.85
N PRO A 46 -0.99 -16.20 9.91
CA PRO A 46 -1.29 -16.91 11.15
C PRO A 46 -0.14 -16.86 12.18
N ALA A 47 1.10 -16.71 11.74
CA ALA A 47 2.27 -16.59 12.63
C ALA A 47 2.42 -15.18 13.22
N ASP A 48 2.03 -14.15 12.45
CA ASP A 48 2.01 -12.78 12.92
C ASP A 48 0.94 -11.97 12.18
N ARG A 49 -0.11 -11.62 12.91
CA ARG A 49 -1.27 -10.87 12.42
C ARG A 49 -0.94 -9.46 11.90
N HIS A 50 0.24 -8.93 12.19
CA HIS A 50 0.71 -7.67 11.60
C HIS A 50 1.14 -7.83 10.15
N TYR A 51 1.34 -9.05 9.66
CA TYR A 51 1.78 -9.28 8.29
C TYR A 51 0.67 -9.87 7.41
N ARG A 52 0.78 -9.57 6.13
CA ARG A 52 0.02 -10.13 5.00
C ARG A 52 1.02 -10.47 3.90
N ILE A 53 0.58 -11.14 2.83
CA ILE A 53 1.47 -11.43 1.71
C ILE A 53 1.92 -10.11 1.05
N GLY A 54 3.17 -9.72 1.33
CA GLY A 54 3.80 -8.51 0.79
C GLY A 54 3.47 -7.20 1.51
N TYR A 55 2.75 -7.22 2.64
CA TYR A 55 2.35 -6.00 3.36
C TYR A 55 2.41 -6.12 4.87
N VAL A 56 2.53 -4.97 5.52
CA VAL A 56 2.36 -4.76 6.94
C VAL A 56 0.99 -4.12 7.20
N SER A 57 0.27 -4.65 8.17
CA SER A 57 -0.98 -4.13 8.70
C SER A 57 -0.71 -2.93 9.58
N ASP A 58 -1.50 -1.88 9.41
CA ASP A 58 -1.54 -0.75 10.32
C ASP A 58 -2.90 -0.64 11.00
N GLY A 59 -3.28 -1.75 11.66
CA GLY A 59 -4.56 -1.89 12.36
C GLY A 59 -5.77 -1.52 11.51
N GLU A 60 -6.60 -0.62 12.03
CA GLU A 60 -7.83 -0.17 11.38
C GLU A 60 -7.61 0.78 10.18
N TYR A 61 -6.42 1.37 10.05
CA TYR A 61 -6.18 2.37 9.01
C TYR A 61 -6.02 1.75 7.63
N GLY A 62 -5.37 0.58 7.56
CA GLY A 62 -5.11 -0.13 6.32
C GLY A 62 -3.82 -0.94 6.36
N PHE A 63 -3.10 -0.95 5.24
CA PHE A 63 -1.87 -1.70 5.09
C PHE A 63 -0.90 -0.99 4.15
N PHE A 64 0.38 -1.27 4.31
CA PHE A 64 1.44 -0.67 3.52
C PHE A 64 2.55 -1.65 3.20
N ASN A 65 3.35 -1.33 2.19
CA ASN A 65 4.61 -1.98 1.93
C ASN A 65 5.72 -0.93 1.90
N GLY A 66 6.77 -1.19 2.67
CA GLY A 66 8.01 -0.42 2.66
C GLY A 66 8.99 -0.95 1.63
N GLY A 67 9.86 -0.09 1.13
CA GLY A 67 10.99 -0.43 0.29
C GLY A 67 12.25 0.31 0.74
N ALA A 68 13.40 -0.13 0.24
CA ALA A 68 14.70 0.47 0.55
C ALA A 68 14.68 1.99 0.30
N PHE A 69 15.42 2.73 1.13
CA PHE A 69 15.53 4.20 1.06
C PHE A 69 14.25 4.99 1.35
N GLY A 70 13.29 4.40 2.08
CA GLY A 70 12.10 5.09 2.60
C GLY A 70 10.91 5.13 1.64
N GLN A 71 10.91 4.23 0.64
CA GLN A 71 9.81 4.06 -0.32
C GLN A 71 8.61 3.46 0.41
N ILE A 72 7.41 4.01 0.23
CA ILE A 72 6.19 3.45 0.82
C ILE A 72 5.03 3.55 -0.16
N VAL A 73 4.29 2.46 -0.33
CA VAL A 73 2.92 2.51 -0.85
C VAL A 73 1.99 2.15 0.30
N TYR A 74 1.11 3.08 0.65
CA TYR A 74 0.14 2.91 1.71
C TYR A 74 -1.26 2.89 1.12
N VAL A 75 -2.04 1.85 1.43
CA VAL A 75 -3.46 1.73 1.13
C VAL A 75 -4.30 1.97 2.40
N PHE A 76 -4.88 3.16 2.53
CA PHE A 76 -5.78 3.51 3.63
C PHE A 76 -7.20 3.04 3.31
N THR A 77 -7.58 1.87 3.81
CA THR A 77 -8.93 1.31 3.61
C THR A 77 -9.99 2.15 4.32
N LYS A 78 -9.72 2.61 5.55
CA LYS A 78 -10.61 3.47 6.34
C LYS A 78 -10.98 4.77 5.61
N TYR A 79 -9.99 5.40 4.97
CA TYR A 79 -10.17 6.69 4.30
C TYR A 79 -10.40 6.60 2.80
N ARG A 80 -10.27 5.40 2.21
CA ARG A 80 -10.25 5.18 0.76
C ARG A 80 -9.26 6.12 0.06
N VAL A 81 -8.03 6.16 0.61
CA VAL A 81 -6.90 6.95 0.10
C VAL A 81 -5.72 6.03 -0.18
N VAL A 82 -4.97 6.32 -1.23
CA VAL A 82 -3.67 5.70 -1.47
C VAL A 82 -2.63 6.80 -1.45
N ILE A 83 -1.60 6.62 -0.64
CA ILE A 83 -0.45 7.52 -0.62
C ILE A 83 0.76 6.73 -1.10
N VAL A 84 1.50 7.32 -2.04
CA VAL A 84 2.78 6.78 -2.52
C VAL A 84 3.85 7.79 -2.16
N LYS A 85 4.83 7.36 -1.38
CA LYS A 85 6.06 8.10 -1.13
C LYS A 85 7.16 7.48 -1.96
N THR A 86 7.74 8.29 -2.85
CA THR A 86 8.89 7.91 -3.65
C THR A 86 10.08 8.79 -3.28
N THR A 87 11.18 8.17 -2.83
CA THR A 87 12.37 8.86 -2.34
C THR A 87 13.64 8.22 -2.88
N LEU A 88 14.69 9.01 -3.07
CA LEU A 88 16.04 8.48 -3.32
C LEU A 88 16.75 8.10 -2.00
N TYR A 89 16.46 8.88 -0.96
CA TYR A 89 16.88 8.70 0.42
C TYR A 89 15.88 9.45 1.32
N SER A 90 15.72 9.03 2.57
CA SER A 90 14.77 9.63 3.52
C SER A 90 15.42 9.73 4.89
N ASP A 91 15.48 10.93 5.43
CA ASP A 91 15.92 11.17 6.82
C ASP A 91 14.82 10.82 7.84
N LEU A 92 13.55 10.81 7.40
CA LEU A 92 12.44 10.38 8.24
C LEU A 92 12.47 8.87 8.46
N GLY A 93 12.33 8.47 9.72
CA GLY A 93 12.02 7.10 10.09
C GLY A 93 10.65 6.66 9.58
N GLU A 94 10.42 5.35 9.53
CA GLU A 94 9.14 4.78 9.07
C GLU A 94 7.97 5.25 9.93
N ALA A 95 8.11 5.23 11.26
CA ALA A 95 7.05 5.62 12.20
C ALA A 95 6.59 7.09 12.01
N GLU A 96 7.53 8.00 11.79
CA GLU A 96 7.22 9.41 11.52
C GLU A 96 6.53 9.56 10.16
N THR A 97 7.05 8.86 9.14
CA THR A 97 6.43 8.84 7.81
C THR A 97 4.98 8.34 7.87
N LEU A 98 4.70 7.25 8.59
CA LEU A 98 3.35 6.70 8.74
C LEU A 98 2.42 7.68 9.48
N THR A 99 2.94 8.38 10.49
CA THR A 99 2.18 9.41 11.22
C THR A 99 1.73 10.54 10.30
N VAL A 100 2.64 11.06 9.48
CA VAL A 100 2.31 12.11 8.48
C VAL A 100 1.31 11.59 7.46
N MET A 101 1.49 10.37 6.95
CA MET A 101 0.57 9.78 5.97
C MET A 101 -0.85 9.62 6.53
N ARG A 102 -1.01 9.17 7.78
CA ARG A 102 -2.32 9.08 8.45
C ARG A 102 -3.00 10.44 8.53
N ALA A 103 -2.26 11.49 8.92
CA ALA A 103 -2.78 12.85 9.01
C ALA A 103 -3.22 13.39 7.64
N VAL A 104 -2.40 13.21 6.60
CA VAL A 104 -2.72 13.59 5.22
C VAL A 104 -3.96 12.84 4.72
N ALA A 105 -4.04 11.53 4.93
CA ALA A 105 -5.19 10.72 4.50
C ALA A 105 -6.49 11.17 5.17
N ALA A 106 -6.45 11.43 6.48
CA ALA A 106 -7.60 11.95 7.23
C ALA A 106 -8.04 13.32 6.70
N LYS A 107 -7.10 14.24 6.45
CA LYS A 107 -7.40 15.56 5.90
C LYS A 107 -8.02 15.49 4.52
N VAL A 108 -7.47 14.66 3.63
CA VAL A 108 -7.99 14.47 2.27
C VAL A 108 -9.39 13.85 2.28
N ALA A 109 -9.67 12.91 3.19
CA ALA A 109 -11.00 12.32 3.32
C ALA A 109 -12.04 13.33 3.82
N ALA A 110 -11.65 14.24 4.71
CA ALA A 110 -12.54 15.28 5.24
C ALA A 110 -12.89 16.39 4.23
N THR A 111 -12.20 16.48 3.09
CA THR A 111 -12.43 17.50 2.05
C THR A 111 -13.17 16.96 0.83
N ARG A 112 -13.77 15.77 0.91
CA ARG A 112 -14.52 15.13 -0.18
C ARG A 112 -16.01 15.14 0.09
#